data_AF-A0A940RE76-F1
#
_entry.id   AF-A0A940RE76-F1
#
_cell.length_a   1.000
_cell.length_b   1.000
_cell.length_c   1.000
_cell.angle_alpha   90.00
_cell.angle_beta   90.00
_cell.angle_gamma   90.00
#
_symmetry.space_group_name_H-M   'P 1'
#
loop_
_entity.id
_entity.type
_entity.pdbx_description
1 polymer ?
#
loop_
_entity_poly.entity_id
_entity_poly.type
_entity_poly.pdbx_seq_one_letter_code
_entity_poly.pdbx_strand_id
1 'polypeptide(L)'
;MLKVYETSGNVLFEEKQKYPKWLNILIAGILLLTLVLILITGLAGPPEKRAEMWLGLAIAIPIEILVMILFWYMQLEKVVTSNGLYYRWKPWQKNYRYIDKENIQSFEVRRFRFISYGMGVVSWLWEIS
;
A
#
# COMPACT_ATOMS: atom_id res chain seq x y z
N MET A 1 -7.94 13.09 18.94
CA MET A 1 -7.22 13.17 17.64
C MET A 1 -8.16 13.81 16.63
N LEU A 2 -7.83 15.01 16.14
CA LEU A 2 -8.71 15.78 15.27
C LEU A 2 -8.64 15.26 13.83
N LYS A 3 -9.78 15.19 13.14
CA LYS A 3 -9.86 14.84 11.72
C LYS A 3 -9.95 16.12 10.91
N VAL A 4 -9.07 16.31 9.95
CA VAL A 4 -8.99 17.55 9.15
C VAL A 4 -9.04 17.20 7.65
N TYR A 5 -9.71 18.04 6.86
CA TYR A 5 -9.84 17.86 5.41
C TYR A 5 -8.64 18.43 4.65
N GLU A 6 -8.05 19.51 5.17
CA GLU A 6 -6.91 20.22 4.58
C GLU A 6 -5.79 20.40 5.62
N THR A 7 -4.55 20.48 5.15
CA THR A 7 -3.39 20.79 5.98
C THR A 7 -3.34 22.29 6.23
N SER A 8 -3.15 22.72 7.48
CA SER A 8 -2.98 24.13 7.81
C SER A 8 -1.52 24.45 8.17
N GLY A 9 -1.09 25.67 7.86
CA GLY A 9 0.28 26.14 8.06
C GLY A 9 1.20 25.86 6.87
N ASN A 10 2.46 26.27 7.00
CA ASN A 10 3.46 26.07 5.95
C ASN A 10 3.88 24.59 5.92
N VAL A 11 3.79 23.96 4.74
CA VAL A 11 4.24 22.58 4.53
C VAL A 11 5.76 22.55 4.54
N LEU A 12 6.33 21.80 5.48
CA LEU A 12 7.77 21.63 5.63
C LEU A 12 8.27 20.35 4.94
N PHE A 13 7.44 19.30 4.94
CA PHE A 13 7.79 18.02 4.35
C PHE A 13 6.54 17.24 3.95
N GLU A 14 6.59 16.56 2.80
CA GLU A 14 5.54 15.67 2.32
C GLU A 14 6.16 14.33 1.90
N GLU A 15 5.63 13.23 2.44
CA GLU A 15 6.03 11.87 2.08
C GLU A 15 4.81 11.05 1.65
N LYS A 16 4.94 10.39 0.50
CA LYS A 16 3.99 9.40 0.00
C LYS A 16 4.65 8.03 0.00
N GLN A 17 4.37 7.24 1.02
CA GLN A 17 4.90 5.90 1.15
C GLN A 17 3.94 4.91 0.51
N LYS A 18 4.36 4.32 -0.60
CA LYS A 18 3.67 3.22 -1.29
C LYS A 18 4.32 1.89 -0.94
N TYR A 19 3.58 0.81 -1.11
CA TYR A 19 4.17 -0.52 -1.05
C TYR A 19 5.20 -0.72 -2.16
N PRO A 20 6.26 -1.50 -1.90
CA PRO A 20 7.27 -1.77 -2.90
C PRO A 20 6.68 -2.61 -4.04
N LYS A 21 7.11 -2.34 -5.27
CA LYS A 21 6.55 -2.99 -6.48
C LYS A 21 6.62 -4.51 -6.45
N TRP A 22 7.63 -5.09 -5.80
CA TRP A 22 7.78 -6.55 -5.69
C TRP A 22 6.63 -7.19 -4.91
N LEU A 23 6.02 -6.48 -3.96
CA LEU A 23 4.89 -6.99 -3.20
C LEU A 23 3.66 -7.15 -4.10
N ASN A 24 3.47 -6.24 -5.06
CA ASN A 24 2.41 -6.37 -6.06
C ASN A 24 2.63 -7.60 -6.96
N ILE A 25 3.88 -7.92 -7.30
CA ILE A 25 4.22 -9.14 -8.06
C ILE A 25 3.91 -10.38 -7.23
N LEU A 26 4.26 -10.38 -5.94
CA LEU A 26 3.97 -11.49 -5.04
C LEU A 26 2.45 -11.71 -4.91
N ILE A 27 1.69 -10.65 -4.69
CA ILE A 27 0.22 -10.71 -4.60
C ILE A 27 -0.37 -11.23 -5.91
N ALA A 28 0.04 -10.67 -7.05
CA ALA A 28 -0.41 -11.13 -8.36
C ALA A 28 -0.09 -12.61 -8.59
N GLY A 29 1.06 -13.11 -8.13
CA GLY A 29 1.42 -14.52 -8.20
C GLY A 29 0.51 -15.41 -7.37
N ILE A 30 0.13 -14.98 -6.16
CA ILE A 30 -0.81 -15.72 -5.30
C ILE A 30 -2.21 -15.76 -5.92
N LEU A 31 -2.68 -14.64 -6.48
CA LEU A 31 -3.99 -14.59 -7.16
C LEU A 31 -3.98 -15.42 -8.46
N LEU A 32 -2.90 -15.37 -9.23
CA LEU A 32 -2.77 -16.23 -10.41
C LEU A 32 -2.84 -17.72 -10.04
N LEU A 33 -2.24 -18.11 -8.92
CA LEU A 33 -2.28 -19.48 -8.43
C LEU A 33 -3.71 -19.96 -8.16
N THR A 34 -4.59 -19.09 -7.63
CA THR A 34 -6.00 -19.45 -7.39
C THR A 34 -6.75 -19.72 -8.69
N LEU A 35 -6.54 -18.91 -9.74
CA LEU A 35 -7.12 -19.17 -11.06
C LEU A 35 -6.62 -20.47 -11.67
N VAL A 36 -5.32 -20.74 -11.56
CA VAL A 36 -4.71 -21.98 -12.05
C VAL A 36 -5.31 -23.20 -11.36
N LEU A 37 -5.53 -23.15 -10.04
CA LEU A 37 -6.16 -24.23 -9.29
C LEU A 37 -7.61 -24.48 -9.71
N ILE A 38 -8.39 -23.42 -9.95
CA ILE A 38 -9.76 -23.53 -10.49
C ILE A 38 -9.74 -24.21 -11.86
N LEU A 39 -8.82 -23.82 -12.74
CA LEU A 39 -8.68 -24.41 -14.07
C LEU A 39 -8.27 -25.89 -14.00
N ILE A 40 -7.26 -26.24 -13.20
CA ILE A 40 -6.80 -27.62 -13.07
C ILE A 40 -7.93 -28.50 -12.51
N THR A 41 -8.58 -28.08 -11.43
CA THR A 41 -9.65 -28.87 -10.80
C THR A 41 -10.89 -29.01 -11.69
N GLY A 42 -11.23 -27.97 -12.45
CA GLY A 42 -12.37 -28.00 -13.37
C GLY A 42 -12.12 -28.78 -14.66
N LEU A 43 -10.89 -28.75 -15.20
CA LEU A 43 -10.53 -29.47 -16.43
C LEU A 43 -10.19 -30.94 -16.18
N ALA A 44 -9.55 -31.26 -15.06
CA ALA A 44 -9.26 -32.64 -14.66
C ALA A 44 -10.48 -33.36 -14.07
N GLY A 45 -11.50 -32.60 -13.64
CA GLY A 45 -12.74 -33.13 -13.10
C GLY A 45 -13.72 -33.63 -14.17
N PRO A 46 -14.83 -34.27 -13.74
CA PRO A 46 -15.89 -34.71 -14.65
C PRO A 46 -16.49 -33.55 -15.46
N PRO A 47 -16.95 -33.79 -16.71
CA PRO A 47 -17.49 -32.74 -17.58
C PRO A 47 -18.64 -31.93 -16.97
N GLU A 48 -19.45 -32.54 -16.11
CA GLU A 48 -20.56 -31.91 -15.41
C GLU A 48 -20.13 -30.78 -14.46
N LYS A 49 -18.89 -30.81 -13.94
CA LYS A 49 -18.34 -29.77 -13.07
C LYS A 49 -17.77 -28.57 -13.83
N ARG A 50 -17.72 -28.62 -15.16
CA ARG A 50 -17.19 -27.51 -15.96
C ARG A 50 -18.04 -26.24 -15.83
N ALA A 51 -19.34 -26.38 -15.61
CA ALA A 51 -20.22 -25.24 -15.34
C ALA A 51 -19.83 -24.52 -14.04
N GLU A 52 -19.53 -25.26 -12.97
CA GLU A 52 -19.06 -24.72 -11.69
C GLU A 52 -17.69 -24.05 -11.83
N MET A 53 -16.78 -24.63 -12.64
CA MET A 53 -15.49 -24.01 -12.96
C MET A 53 -15.67 -22.64 -13.64
N TRP A 54 -16.52 -22.55 -14.66
CA TRP A 54 -16.77 -21.28 -15.36
C TRP A 54 -17.41 -20.25 -14.45
N LEU A 55 -18.35 -20.65 -13.59
CA LEU A 55 -18.93 -19.78 -12.58
C LEU A 55 -17.86 -19.30 -11.58
N GLY A 56 -17.00 -20.21 -11.12
CA GLY A 56 -15.87 -19.90 -10.24
C GLY A 56 -14.93 -18.87 -10.85
N LEU A 57 -14.54 -19.03 -12.12
CA LEU A 57 -13.70 -18.07 -12.83
C LEU A 57 -14.39 -16.72 -13.02
N ALA A 58 -15.68 -16.73 -13.37
CA ALA A 58 -16.47 -15.52 -13.55
C ALA A 58 -16.58 -14.68 -12.26
N ILE A 59 -16.49 -15.31 -11.08
CA ILE A 59 -16.48 -14.64 -9.78
C ILE A 59 -15.06 -14.28 -9.33
N ALA A 60 -14.12 -15.21 -9.47
CA ALA A 60 -12.75 -15.04 -9.00
C ALA A 60 -12.04 -13.90 -9.73
N ILE A 61 -12.13 -13.84 -11.07
CA ILE A 61 -11.42 -12.83 -11.86
C ILE A 61 -11.79 -11.40 -11.45
N PRO A 62 -13.08 -11.00 -11.35
CA PRO A 62 -13.45 -9.67 -10.85
C PRO A 62 -12.94 -9.38 -9.44
N ILE A 63 -12.99 -10.36 -8.53
CA ILE A 63 -12.53 -10.19 -7.15
C ILE A 63 -11.02 -9.96 -7.12
N GLU A 64 -10.25 -10.76 -7.86
CA GLU A 64 -8.80 -10.63 -7.94
C GLU A 64 -8.38 -9.27 -8.54
N ILE A 65 -9.07 -8.82 -9.58
CA ILE A 65 -8.88 -7.48 -10.16
C ILE A 65 -9.15 -6.40 -9.10
N LEU A 66 -10.24 -6.52 -8.35
CA LEU A 66 -10.57 -5.57 -7.28
C LEU A 66 -9.49 -5.53 -6.20
N VAL A 67 -8.98 -6.69 -5.78
CA VAL A 67 -7.88 -6.79 -4.81
C VAL A 67 -6.63 -6.09 -5.36
N MET A 68 -6.25 -6.37 -6.60
CA MET A 68 -5.10 -5.71 -7.23
C MET A 68 -5.24 -4.19 -7.29
N ILE A 69 -6.43 -3.70 -7.63
CA ILE A 69 -6.75 -2.27 -7.63
C ILE A 69 -6.60 -1.68 -6.21
N LEU A 70 -7.11 -2.34 -5.18
CA LEU A 70 -6.99 -1.87 -3.80
C LEU A 70 -5.53 -1.75 -3.36
N PHE A 71 -4.70 -2.75 -3.65
CA PHE A 71 -3.27 -2.71 -3.35
C PHE A 71 -2.52 -1.63 -4.14
N TRP A 72 -2.90 -1.42 -5.41
CA TRP A 72 -2.32 -0.38 -6.25
C TRP A 72 -2.55 1.04 -5.72
N TYR A 73 -3.75 1.31 -5.18
CA TYR A 73 -4.10 2.59 -4.59
C TYR A 73 -3.72 2.74 -3.12
N MET A 74 -3.17 1.68 -2.50
CA MET A 74 -2.82 1.71 -1.09
C MET A 74 -1.56 2.55 -0.87
N GLN A 75 -1.72 3.66 -0.16
CA GLN A 75 -0.62 4.58 0.12
C GLN A 75 -0.81 5.27 1.47
N LEU A 76 0.30 5.43 2.18
CA LEU A 76 0.38 6.22 3.40
C LEU A 76 0.92 7.59 3.05
N GLU A 77 0.12 8.62 3.30
CA GLU A 77 0.52 10.01 3.10
C GLU A 77 0.83 10.64 4.46
N LYS A 78 2.00 11.27 4.58
CA LYS A 78 2.44 12.02 5.75
C LYS A 78 2.80 13.43 5.31
N VAL A 79 2.26 14.44 5.98
CA VAL A 79 2.56 15.85 5.72
C VAL A 79 2.95 16.49 7.06
N VAL A 80 4.16 17.02 7.13
CA VAL A 80 4.65 17.77 8.28
C VAL A 80 4.49 19.25 7.97
N THR A 81 3.77 19.97 8.80
CA THR A 81 3.61 21.43 8.70
C THR A 81 4.23 22.14 9.90
N SER A 82 4.26 23.46 9.87
CA SER A 82 4.65 24.29 11.02
C SER A 82 3.84 23.99 12.29
N ASN A 83 2.60 23.55 12.13
CA ASN A 83 1.63 23.37 13.21
C ASN A 83 1.66 21.94 13.79
N GLY A 84 2.00 20.93 12.98
CA GLY A 84 2.04 19.55 13.43
C GLY A 84 2.16 18.52 12.30
N LEU A 85 1.78 17.28 12.61
CA LEU A 85 1.86 16.15 11.69
C LEU A 85 0.46 15.73 11.24
N TYR A 86 0.25 15.70 9.92
CA TYR A 86 -0.94 15.16 9.28
C TYR A 86 -0.60 13.84 8.63
N TYR A 87 -1.44 12.82 8.84
CA TYR A 87 -1.28 11.55 8.15
C TYR A 87 -2.62 10.94 7.75
N ARG A 88 -2.64 10.20 6.64
CA ARG A 88 -3.80 9.41 6.21
C ARG A 88 -3.38 8.16 5.45
N TRP A 89 -4.11 7.08 5.65
CA TRP A 89 -3.92 5.83 4.92
C TRP A 89 -5.02 5.64 3.87
N LYS A 90 -4.68 5.81 2.59
CA LYS A 90 -5.61 5.58 1.49
C LYS A 90 -5.64 4.10 1.09
N PRO A 91 -6.79 3.57 0.62
CA PRO A 91 -8.08 4.26 0.43
C PRO A 91 -8.97 4.34 1.67
N TRP A 92 -8.60 3.69 2.78
CA TRP A 92 -9.46 3.50 3.95
C TRP A 92 -9.75 4.77 4.76
N GLN A 93 -8.84 5.74 4.76
CA GLN A 93 -8.93 6.99 5.51
C GLN A 93 -9.00 8.18 4.56
N LYS A 94 -10.21 8.70 4.35
CA LYS A 94 -10.44 9.89 3.51
C LYS A 94 -9.85 11.16 4.13
N ASN A 95 -10.00 11.31 5.44
CA ASN A 95 -9.63 12.52 6.19
C ASN A 95 -8.25 12.34 6.84
N TYR A 96 -7.49 13.44 6.95
CA TYR A 96 -6.24 13.43 7.70
C TYR A 96 -6.52 13.30 9.18
N ARG A 97 -5.68 12.51 9.85
CA ARG A 97 -5.51 12.57 11.30
C ARG A 97 -4.41 13.58 11.61
N TYR A 98 -4.68 14.47 12.56
CA TYR A 98 -3.74 15.51 12.99
C TYR A 98 -3.18 15.20 14.38
N ILE A 99 -1.86 15.36 14.51
CA ILE A 99 -1.12 15.37 15.76
C ILE A 99 -0.49 16.75 15.90
N ASP A 100 -0.87 17.45 16.97
CA ASP A 100 -0.31 18.76 17.28
C ASP A 100 1.16 18.69 17.64
N LYS A 101 1.96 19.67 17.21
CA LYS A 101 3.38 19.76 17.54
C LYS A 101 3.63 19.79 19.04
N GLU A 102 2.77 20.45 19.83
CA GLU A 102 2.90 20.52 21.28
C GLU A 102 2.78 19.15 21.95
N ASN A 103 2.07 18.21 21.31
CA ASN A 103 1.88 16.86 21.80
C ASN A 103 3.03 15.91 21.40
N ILE A 104 4.02 16.38 20.64
CA ILE A 104 5.13 15.55 20.20
C ILE A 104 6.24 15.58 21.26
N GLN A 105 6.36 14.49 22.00
CA GLN A 105 7.27 14.38 23.15
C GLN A 105 8.75 14.37 22.75
N SER A 106 9.09 13.75 21.62
CA SER A 106 10.48 13.67 21.14
C SER A 106 10.53 13.43 19.64
N PHE A 107 11.65 13.82 19.03
CA PHE A 107 11.99 13.51 17.64
C PHE A 107 13.35 12.84 17.60
N GLU A 108 13.42 11.65 17.01
CA GLU A 108 14.67 10.95 16.78
C GLU A 108 14.95 10.88 15.27
N VAL A 109 16.12 11.38 14.87
CA VAL A 109 16.62 11.16 13.51
C VAL A 109 17.35 9.82 13.50
N ARG A 110 16.64 8.76 13.08
CA ARG A 110 17.26 7.44 12.91
C ARG A 110 17.91 7.33 11.53
N ARG A 111 19.23 7.24 11.49
CA ARG A 111 19.97 6.81 10.31
C ARG A 111 19.89 5.29 10.22
N PHE A 112 18.95 4.77 9.42
CA PHE A 112 18.92 3.33 9.14
C PHE A 112 20.13 2.95 8.28
N ARG A 113 21.00 2.05 8.77
CA ARG A 113 21.97 1.35 7.92
C ARG A 113 21.19 0.58 6.86
N PHE A 114 21.61 0.71 5.61
CA PHE A 114 21.04 0.20 4.36
C PHE A 114 20.60 -1.28 4.38
N ILE A 115 19.55 -1.61 5.13
CA ILE A 115 18.79 -2.84 4.93
C ILE A 115 17.41 -2.41 4.43
N SER A 116 17.40 -2.10 3.13
CA SER A 116 16.51 -2.78 2.19
C SER A 116 15.07 -3.03 2.66
N TYR A 117 14.34 -1.98 3.03
CA TYR A 117 12.88 -2.01 2.93
C TYR A 117 12.46 -1.39 1.60
N GLY A 118 12.68 -2.17 0.52
CA GLY A 118 12.20 -1.89 -0.84
C GLY A 118 13.24 -1.37 -1.84
N MET A 119 14.41 -2.02 -1.91
CA MET A 119 15.61 -1.63 -2.70
C MET A 119 15.34 -0.72 -3.92
N GLY A 120 15.37 0.58 -3.66
CA GLY A 120 15.83 1.61 -4.57
C GLY A 120 17.01 2.27 -3.88
N VAL A 121 18.23 1.94 -4.30
CA VAL A 121 19.45 2.58 -3.82
C VAL A 121 19.42 4.01 -4.33
N VAL A 122 19.17 4.97 -3.44
CA VAL A 122 19.49 6.37 -3.70
C VAL A 122 20.61 6.75 -2.76
N SER A 123 21.84 6.71 -3.28
CA SER A 123 23.03 7.20 -2.59
C SER A 123 23.00 8.72 -2.58
N TRP A 124 22.47 9.32 -1.51
CA TRP A 124 22.78 10.71 -1.19
C TRP A 124 24.00 10.72 -0.28
N LEU A 125 25.18 10.74 -0.91
CA LEU A 125 26.41 11.22 -0.30
C LEU A 125 26.22 12.71 -0.03
N TRP A 126 26.13 13.09 1.24
CA TRP A 126 26.45 14.45 1.66
C TRP A 126 27.83 14.39 2.28
N GLU A 127 28.83 14.76 1.48
CA GLU A 127 30.12 15.21 1.99
C GLU A 127 29.87 16.46 2.82
N ILE A 128 30.17 16.38 4.11
CA ILE A 128 30.34 17.54 4.97
C ILE A 128 31.83 17.85 4.94
N SER A 129 32.19 18.97 4.32
CA SER A 129 33.43 19.72 4.60
C SER A 129 33.05 21.05 5.23
#